data_AF-A0A6A7L4L2-F1
#
_entry.id   AF-A0A6A7L4L2-F1
#
_cell.length_a   1.000
_cell.length_b   1.000
_cell.length_c   1.000
_cell.angle_alpha   90.00
_cell.angle_beta   90.00
_cell.angle_gamma   90.00
#
_symmetry.space_group_name_H-M   'P 1'
#
loop_
_entity.id
_entity.type
_entity.pdbx_description
1 polymer ?
#
loop_
_entity_poly.entity_id
_entity_poly.type
_entity_poly.pdbx_seq_one_letter_code
_entity_poly.pdbx_strand_id
1 'polypeptide(L)'
;MFTYRKRQAASAFTLSFLICWLLSCGGQQRAGSLPAGDPDKGGLRLPDGFEAVVVADDIGPARHLVVNDNGDIYVKLRKSHEEGSLVALRDTTGDGKADVIERFGIFDDIGNFHTGIAIYNGFLYFSTDLAVYRYRLMSGALLPTGEKEVVLIDDHEHGSHEHIAKPLSFDNKGNMYVPFGAPTDACQEPNRTPGVPGLDPCPNLQQHGGIWRFDADTLDQRQRDGYEYATGIRSVVAMDWNPVDEHLYVAMHGRDHLFRLWPEQFSRWQSAILPSEELMRVTDGSDFGWPYCYHDYLQSKKVLAPEYGGDGTIVGRCREFDQPLIGFPGHFAPNGLQFYRGDQFPEHYRNGAFVAFHGSTIRNPYSQGGYSVGFVPFKEHEPSGDWEVFANGFAGVDPIVNTGDAAHRPTGLAVGPDGSLYISDSNRGKIWRVMYKGDRQSFGVAERAAMEEEKRTASNIRTPHEVDDDLEQGITLAGEVIYNRYCAACHQRDGEGAAGRFPPVARSEWVTGDKRRLIDVIINGLDGSITVRDEQYNTPMPEHSFLSDEQVAHVATYVRQNFGNDASALSAEEVAKVRNAQGSTK
;
A
#
# COMPACT_ATOMS: atom_id res chain seq x y z
N MET A 1 -55.17 -79.22 -7.13
CA MET A 1 -55.07 -77.96 -7.91
C MET A 1 -54.07 -77.09 -7.18
N PHE A 2 -52.91 -76.83 -7.80
CA PHE A 2 -51.90 -75.77 -7.53
C PHE A 2 -51.52 -75.44 -6.06
N THR A 3 -50.27 -75.34 -5.60
CA THR A 3 -48.88 -75.52 -6.07
C THR A 3 -48.02 -74.95 -4.92
N TYR A 4 -46.87 -75.57 -4.59
CA TYR A 4 -45.55 -74.95 -4.23
C TYR A 4 -45.48 -73.84 -3.14
N ARG A 5 -44.51 -73.73 -2.22
CA ARG A 5 -43.14 -74.26 -2.03
C ARG A 5 -42.70 -73.91 -0.59
N LYS A 6 -42.08 -74.86 0.14
CA LYS A 6 -40.67 -74.89 0.64
C LYS A 6 -40.21 -73.72 1.51
N ARG A 7 -39.88 -73.97 2.81
CA ARG A 7 -38.55 -74.33 3.40
C ARG A 7 -37.61 -73.10 3.47
N GLN A 8 -36.79 -72.83 4.49
CA GLN A 8 -36.28 -73.60 5.62
C GLN A 8 -35.60 -72.62 6.60
N ALA A 9 -35.49 -73.02 7.86
CA ALA A 9 -34.72 -72.37 8.91
C ALA A 9 -33.20 -72.58 8.79
N ALA A 10 -32.41 -71.66 9.36
CA ALA A 10 -31.11 -71.90 10.03
C ALA A 10 -30.66 -70.58 10.69
N SER A 11 -30.66 -70.49 12.02
CA SER A 11 -29.51 -70.72 12.92
C SER A 11 -28.62 -69.48 13.09
N ALA A 12 -28.76 -68.86 14.26
CA ALA A 12 -27.96 -67.75 14.75
C ALA A 12 -26.57 -68.25 15.20
N PHE A 13 -25.52 -67.60 14.70
CA PHE A 13 -24.16 -67.68 15.23
C PHE A 13 -23.72 -66.26 15.58
N THR A 14 -23.65 -65.96 16.88
CA THR A 14 -23.04 -64.74 17.42
C THR A 14 -21.54 -64.95 17.53
N LEU A 15 -20.77 -64.26 16.68
CA LEU A 15 -19.31 -64.17 16.77
C LEU A 15 -18.94 -62.78 17.29
N SER A 16 -18.47 -62.70 18.54
CA SER A 16 -17.88 -61.47 19.09
C SER A 16 -16.51 -61.24 18.47
N PHE A 17 -16.38 -60.20 17.64
CA PHE A 17 -15.10 -59.67 17.18
C PHE A 17 -14.57 -58.66 18.21
N LEU A 18 -13.51 -59.03 18.93
CA LEU A 18 -12.71 -58.11 19.74
C LEU A 18 -11.74 -57.39 18.77
N ILE A 19 -12.06 -56.16 18.38
CA ILE A 19 -11.16 -55.31 17.61
C ILE A 19 -10.24 -54.59 18.60
N CYS A 20 -8.99 -55.07 18.67
CA CYS A 20 -7.91 -54.42 19.41
C CYS A 20 -7.42 -53.21 18.60
N TRP A 21 -7.80 -51.99 19.00
CA TRP A 21 -7.25 -50.77 18.44
C TRP A 21 -5.81 -50.59 18.95
N LEU A 22 -4.84 -50.85 18.07
CA LEU A 22 -3.47 -50.38 18.26
C LEU A 22 -3.48 -48.85 18.08
N LEU A 23 -3.50 -48.14 19.21
CA LEU A 23 -3.15 -46.74 19.29
C LEU A 23 -1.70 -46.58 18.82
N SER A 24 -1.53 -46.27 17.54
CA SER A 24 -0.29 -45.70 17.03
C SER A 24 -0.14 -44.34 17.68
N CYS A 25 0.66 -44.27 18.75
CA CYS A 25 1.19 -43.01 19.26
C CYS A 25 2.15 -42.47 18.18
N GLY A 26 1.58 -41.81 17.17
CA GLY A 26 2.32 -40.80 16.43
C GLY A 26 2.78 -39.76 17.44
N GLY A 27 4.09 -39.56 17.56
CA GLY A 27 4.65 -38.60 18.49
C GLY A 27 4.04 -37.22 18.23
N GLN A 28 3.17 -36.77 19.14
CA GLN A 28 2.95 -35.35 19.32
C GLN A 28 4.31 -34.76 19.68
N GLN A 29 4.96 -34.11 18.72
CA GLN A 29 5.98 -33.12 19.03
C GLN A 29 5.31 -32.17 20.03
N ARG A 30 5.81 -32.16 21.28
CA ARG A 30 5.42 -31.15 22.25
C ARG A 30 5.64 -29.80 21.57
N ALA A 31 4.60 -29.00 21.44
CA ALA A 31 4.74 -27.58 21.11
C ALA A 31 5.79 -27.02 22.07
N GLY A 32 6.95 -26.63 21.54
CA GLY A 32 7.95 -25.92 22.32
C GLY A 32 7.33 -24.67 22.92
N SER A 33 7.77 -24.25 24.10
CA SER A 33 7.38 -22.93 24.61
C SER A 33 7.75 -21.87 23.57
N LEU A 34 6.83 -20.95 23.28
CA LEU A 34 7.10 -19.81 22.40
C LEU A 34 8.34 -19.04 22.90
N PRO A 35 9.21 -18.56 22.01
CA PRO A 35 10.39 -17.80 22.41
C PRO A 35 10.03 -16.50 23.16
N ALA A 36 11.04 -15.91 23.80
CA ALA A 36 10.88 -14.58 24.37
C ALA A 36 10.78 -13.54 23.25
N GLY A 37 9.84 -12.60 23.35
CA GLY A 37 9.79 -11.45 22.46
C GLY A 37 10.99 -10.54 22.64
N ASP A 38 11.34 -9.80 21.58
CA ASP A 38 12.36 -8.77 21.64
C ASP A 38 11.85 -7.53 22.39
N PRO A 39 12.76 -6.72 22.98
CA PRO A 39 12.43 -5.42 23.55
C PRO A 39 11.62 -4.57 22.57
N ASP A 40 10.64 -3.82 23.11
CA ASP A 40 9.72 -2.99 22.35
C ASP A 40 9.06 -3.70 21.16
N LYS A 41 8.91 -5.03 21.24
CA LYS A 41 8.31 -5.89 20.21
C LYS A 41 8.98 -5.69 18.84
N GLY A 42 10.30 -5.46 18.83
CA GLY A 42 11.04 -5.18 17.59
C GLY A 42 10.63 -3.88 16.88
N GLY A 43 10.11 -2.90 17.64
CA GLY A 43 9.62 -1.61 17.15
C GLY A 43 8.14 -1.58 16.78
N LEU A 44 7.41 -2.70 16.93
CA LEU A 44 6.00 -2.79 16.59
C LEU A 44 5.10 -2.37 17.74
N ARG A 45 4.00 -1.70 17.39
CA ARG A 45 2.83 -1.54 18.26
C ARG A 45 1.81 -2.61 17.88
N LEU A 46 1.36 -3.38 18.88
CA LEU A 46 0.50 -4.56 18.75
C LEU A 46 -0.52 -4.56 19.90
N PRO A 47 -1.68 -5.24 19.74
CA PRO A 47 -2.65 -5.44 20.81
C PRO A 47 -2.01 -6.07 22.06
N ASP A 48 -2.63 -5.87 23.21
CA ASP A 48 -2.11 -6.40 24.47
C ASP A 48 -2.09 -7.93 24.44
N GLY A 49 -1.07 -8.50 25.08
CA GLY A 49 -0.78 -9.94 25.05
C GLY A 49 0.00 -10.43 23.82
N PHE A 50 0.20 -9.59 22.80
CA PHE A 50 1.10 -9.90 21.68
C PHE A 50 2.54 -9.46 21.96
N GLU A 51 3.47 -10.31 21.57
CA GLU A 51 4.91 -10.07 21.53
C GLU A 51 5.41 -10.28 20.09
N ALA A 52 6.62 -9.79 19.77
CA ALA A 52 7.26 -10.05 18.49
C ALA A 52 8.75 -10.32 18.65
N VAL A 53 9.28 -11.18 17.79
CA VAL A 53 10.72 -11.44 17.63
C VAL A 53 11.14 -10.98 16.24
N VAL A 54 12.26 -10.27 16.14
CA VAL A 54 12.94 -10.01 14.88
C VAL A 54 13.70 -11.28 14.52
N VAL A 55 13.18 -12.00 13.52
CA VAL A 55 13.73 -13.26 13.01
C VAL A 55 15.02 -12.98 12.23
N ALA A 56 15.01 -11.93 11.42
CA ALA A 56 16.13 -11.40 10.67
C ALA A 56 15.94 -9.89 10.46
N ASP A 57 17.02 -9.12 10.41
CA ASP A 57 16.95 -7.66 10.40
C ASP A 57 17.22 -7.04 9.02
N ASP A 58 18.11 -7.64 8.23
CA ASP A 58 18.63 -7.05 6.99
C ASP A 58 18.93 -8.12 5.93
N ILE A 59 17.88 -8.70 5.34
CA ILE A 59 18.03 -9.68 4.25
C ILE A 59 17.91 -9.04 2.86
N GLY A 60 17.81 -7.72 2.78
CA GLY A 60 17.53 -6.97 1.55
C GLY A 60 16.03 -6.87 1.26
N PRO A 61 15.64 -6.21 0.15
CA PRO A 61 14.27 -5.75 -0.07
C PRO A 61 13.26 -6.90 -0.24
N ALA A 62 12.73 -7.40 0.88
CA ALA A 62 11.85 -8.55 0.94
C ALA A 62 10.44 -8.23 0.42
N ARG A 63 9.81 -9.23 -0.17
CA ARG A 63 8.44 -9.18 -0.70
C ARG A 63 7.62 -10.24 0.00
N HIS A 64 6.99 -11.16 -0.72
CA HIS A 64 6.26 -12.25 -0.07
C HIS A 64 7.22 -13.22 0.63
N LEU A 65 6.70 -13.89 1.65
CA LEU A 65 7.35 -14.97 2.37
C LEU A 65 6.36 -16.10 2.60
N VAL A 66 6.88 -17.29 2.84
CA VAL A 66 6.10 -18.47 3.21
C VAL A 66 6.88 -19.26 4.26
N VAL A 67 6.18 -19.89 5.20
CA VAL A 67 6.77 -20.72 6.24
C VAL A 67 6.39 -22.17 5.97
N ASN A 68 7.38 -23.05 5.92
CA ASN A 68 7.19 -24.48 5.73
C ASN A 68 6.79 -25.17 7.03
N ASP A 69 6.28 -26.40 6.94
CA ASP A 69 5.79 -27.18 8.10
C ASP A 69 6.89 -27.45 9.15
N ASN A 70 8.16 -27.45 8.73
CA ASN A 70 9.31 -27.61 9.63
C ASN A 70 9.81 -26.28 10.24
N GLY A 71 9.17 -25.16 9.94
CA GLY A 71 9.54 -23.83 10.42
C GLY A 71 10.55 -23.07 9.55
N ASP A 72 11.05 -23.66 8.46
CA ASP A 72 11.90 -22.92 7.51
C ASP A 72 11.10 -21.80 6.85
N ILE A 73 11.73 -20.64 6.69
CA ILE A 73 11.11 -19.46 6.09
C ILE A 73 11.76 -19.22 4.73
N TYR A 74 10.94 -19.08 3.70
CA TYR A 74 11.39 -18.74 2.36
C TYR A 74 10.85 -17.37 1.98
N VAL A 75 11.71 -16.53 1.43
CA VAL A 75 11.41 -15.13 1.16
C VAL A 75 11.78 -14.80 -0.26
N LYS A 76 10.88 -14.10 -0.96
CA LYS A 76 11.16 -13.51 -2.26
C LYS A 76 11.73 -12.12 -2.10
N LEU A 77 12.82 -11.82 -2.80
CA LEU A 77 13.37 -10.46 -2.89
C LEU A 77 12.80 -9.73 -4.09
N ARG A 78 12.61 -8.41 -3.96
CA ARG A 78 12.09 -7.53 -5.02
C ARG A 78 12.96 -7.52 -6.27
N LYS A 79 14.28 -7.70 -6.09
CA LYS A 79 15.28 -7.69 -7.15
C LYS A 79 16.14 -8.94 -7.06
N SER A 80 16.66 -9.37 -8.21
CA SER A 80 17.70 -10.39 -8.25
C SER A 80 18.99 -9.84 -7.67
N HIS A 81 19.63 -10.62 -6.80
CA HIS A 81 20.99 -10.39 -6.32
C HIS A 81 21.93 -11.36 -7.04
N GLU A 82 23.23 -11.04 -7.10
CA GLU A 82 24.25 -11.94 -7.67
C GLU A 82 24.28 -13.30 -6.94
N GLU A 83 23.92 -13.30 -5.65
CA GLU A 83 23.87 -14.49 -4.79
C GLU A 83 22.50 -15.20 -4.82
N GLY A 84 21.49 -14.62 -5.49
CA GLY A 84 20.15 -15.20 -5.59
C GLY A 84 19.00 -14.21 -5.36
N SER A 85 17.82 -14.54 -5.85
CA SER A 85 16.59 -13.73 -5.69
C SER A 85 15.68 -14.23 -4.56
N LEU A 86 16.05 -15.32 -3.91
CA LEU A 86 15.34 -15.98 -2.82
C LEU A 86 16.24 -16.03 -1.60
N VAL A 87 15.64 -16.01 -0.40
CA VAL A 87 16.33 -16.23 0.87
C VAL A 87 15.64 -17.35 1.62
N ALA A 88 16.41 -18.33 2.10
CA ALA A 88 15.95 -19.38 3.01
C ALA A 88 16.52 -19.10 4.40
N LEU A 89 15.67 -19.13 5.42
CA LEU A 89 16.03 -18.86 6.80
C LEU A 89 15.65 -20.06 7.67
N ARG A 90 16.53 -20.40 8.62
CA ARG A 90 16.30 -21.45 9.61
C ARG A 90 16.82 -21.02 10.98
N ASP A 91 16.03 -21.32 12.00
CA ASP A 91 16.39 -21.24 13.40
C ASP A 91 16.71 -22.66 13.91
N THR A 92 17.98 -22.93 14.20
CA THR A 92 18.47 -24.19 14.74
C THR A 92 18.51 -24.21 16.27
N THR A 93 18.31 -23.04 16.90
CA THR A 93 18.43 -22.85 18.34
C THR A 93 17.09 -22.84 19.07
N GLY A 94 16.00 -22.55 18.35
CA GLY A 94 14.64 -22.43 18.85
C GLY A 94 14.36 -21.12 19.58
N ASP A 95 15.23 -20.11 19.47
CA ASP A 95 15.04 -18.79 20.10
C ASP A 95 14.17 -17.83 19.27
N GLY A 96 13.70 -18.28 18.10
CA GLY A 96 12.88 -17.52 17.17
C GLY A 96 13.67 -16.67 16.18
N LYS A 97 15.01 -16.71 16.21
CA LYS A 97 15.90 -15.95 15.32
C LYS A 97 16.61 -16.89 14.35
N ALA A 98 16.72 -16.48 13.10
CA ALA A 98 17.42 -17.28 12.10
C ALA A 98 18.93 -17.17 12.29
N ASP A 99 19.59 -18.29 12.60
CA ASP A 99 21.05 -18.41 12.63
C ASP A 99 21.62 -18.94 11.30
N VAL A 100 20.77 -19.51 10.44
CA VAL A 100 21.12 -19.90 9.07
C VAL A 100 20.30 -19.05 8.10
N ILE A 101 21.00 -18.30 7.24
CA ILE A 101 20.40 -17.44 6.21
C ILE A 101 21.16 -17.69 4.91
N GLU A 102 20.48 -18.27 3.93
CA GLU A 102 21.07 -18.68 2.65
C GLU A 102 20.35 -18.01 1.49
N ARG A 103 21.09 -17.41 0.56
CA ARG A 103 20.55 -16.87 -0.69
C ARG A 103 20.63 -17.91 -1.79
N PHE A 104 19.60 -18.00 -2.62
CA PHE A 104 19.55 -18.95 -3.73
C PHE A 104 18.62 -18.48 -4.85
N GLY A 105 18.52 -19.27 -5.92
CA GLY A 105 17.66 -18.95 -7.06
C GLY A 105 18.24 -17.81 -7.90
N ILE A 106 19.43 -18.02 -8.45
CA ILE A 106 20.05 -17.17 -9.47
C ILE A 106 19.44 -17.51 -10.83
N PHE A 107 19.08 -16.49 -11.60
CA PHE A 107 18.54 -16.64 -12.95
C PHE A 107 18.71 -15.34 -13.75
N ASP A 108 18.63 -15.43 -15.07
CA ASP A 108 18.97 -14.38 -16.05
C ASP A 108 17.99 -13.19 -16.11
N ASP A 109 17.26 -12.94 -15.04
CA ASP A 109 16.11 -12.06 -15.03
C ASP A 109 16.49 -10.57 -15.01
N ILE A 110 15.76 -9.81 -15.83
CA ILE A 110 15.97 -8.40 -16.15
C ILE A 110 14.88 -7.52 -15.48
N GLY A 111 13.93 -8.15 -14.77
CA GLY A 111 12.85 -7.49 -14.03
C GLY A 111 13.30 -6.74 -12.78
N ASN A 112 12.44 -5.85 -12.28
CA ASN A 112 12.70 -5.01 -11.11
C ASN A 112 11.62 -5.13 -10.02
N PHE A 113 10.63 -6.02 -10.19
CA PHE A 113 9.43 -6.04 -9.35
C PHE A 113 8.94 -7.45 -8.97
N HIS A 114 9.86 -8.38 -8.71
CA HIS A 114 9.51 -9.74 -8.32
C HIS A 114 8.74 -9.75 -7.00
N THR A 115 7.77 -10.65 -6.83
CA THR A 115 6.86 -10.56 -5.68
C THR A 115 6.55 -11.90 -5.02
N GLY A 116 6.00 -12.86 -5.76
CA GLY A 116 5.32 -14.02 -5.21
C GLY A 116 6.22 -15.15 -4.75
N ILE A 117 5.83 -15.82 -3.67
CA ILE A 117 6.39 -17.09 -3.20
C ILE A 117 5.31 -17.88 -2.45
N ALA A 118 5.25 -19.19 -2.64
CA ALA A 118 4.28 -20.06 -1.99
C ALA A 118 4.78 -21.50 -1.94
N ILE A 119 4.28 -22.29 -0.99
CA ILE A 119 4.49 -23.74 -0.94
C ILE A 119 3.18 -24.41 -1.34
N TYR A 120 3.24 -25.29 -2.34
CA TYR A 120 2.09 -26.04 -2.82
C TYR A 120 2.53 -27.42 -3.30
N ASN A 121 1.83 -28.48 -2.86
CA ASN A 121 2.08 -29.87 -3.25
C ASN A 121 3.56 -30.33 -3.20
N GLY A 122 4.32 -29.87 -2.20
CA GLY A 122 5.73 -30.24 -2.02
C GLY A 122 6.71 -29.48 -2.91
N PHE A 123 6.27 -28.39 -3.54
CA PHE A 123 7.10 -27.48 -4.32
C PHE A 123 7.09 -26.08 -3.71
N LEU A 124 8.24 -25.40 -3.82
CA LEU A 124 8.37 -23.97 -3.57
C LEU A 124 8.17 -23.24 -4.90
N TYR A 125 7.01 -22.62 -5.07
CA TYR A 125 6.73 -21.75 -6.20
C TYR A 125 7.21 -20.34 -5.91
N PHE A 126 7.70 -19.65 -6.93
CA PHE A 126 8.09 -18.25 -6.84
C PHE A 126 7.97 -17.58 -8.20
N SER A 127 7.78 -16.27 -8.20
CA SER A 127 7.59 -15.52 -9.43
C SER A 127 8.64 -14.45 -9.67
N THR A 128 8.69 -14.04 -10.91
CA THR A 128 9.38 -12.85 -11.40
C THR A 128 8.37 -11.96 -12.12
N ASP A 129 8.86 -10.90 -12.78
CA ASP A 129 8.02 -10.04 -13.60
C ASP A 129 7.42 -10.83 -14.77
N LEU A 130 8.11 -11.86 -15.28
CA LEU A 130 7.75 -12.57 -16.52
C LEU A 130 7.53 -14.07 -16.38
N ALA A 131 7.65 -14.63 -15.19
CA ALA A 131 7.51 -16.07 -15.02
C ALA A 131 7.05 -16.50 -13.64
N VAL A 132 6.49 -17.70 -13.58
CA VAL A 132 6.36 -18.48 -12.35
C VAL A 132 7.23 -19.71 -12.50
N TYR A 133 8.07 -19.94 -11.49
CA TYR A 133 8.95 -21.08 -11.39
C TYR A 133 8.58 -21.93 -10.18
N ARG A 134 9.11 -23.15 -10.12
CA ARG A 134 9.10 -23.94 -8.89
C ARG A 134 10.36 -24.75 -8.71
N TYR A 135 10.68 -25.02 -7.44
CA TYR A 135 11.64 -26.03 -7.03
C TYR A 135 10.92 -27.13 -6.25
N ARG A 136 11.35 -28.37 -6.42
CA ARG A 136 10.92 -29.44 -5.51
C ARG A 136 11.54 -29.23 -4.13
N LEU A 137 10.70 -29.20 -3.09
CA LEU A 137 11.16 -29.15 -1.71
C LEU A 137 11.40 -30.57 -1.19
N MET A 138 12.64 -30.85 -0.80
CA MET A 138 13.02 -32.12 -0.20
C MET A 138 12.86 -32.03 1.32
N SER A 139 12.18 -33.02 1.91
CA SER A 139 11.92 -33.04 3.35
C SER A 139 13.22 -32.87 4.16
N GLY A 140 13.25 -31.87 5.04
CA GLY A 140 14.38 -31.54 5.92
C GLY A 140 15.50 -30.71 5.30
N ALA A 141 15.61 -30.66 3.96
CA ALA A 141 16.58 -29.82 3.28
C ALA A 141 16.13 -28.35 3.30
N LEU A 142 17.04 -27.43 3.66
CA LEU A 142 16.76 -25.99 3.64
C LEU A 142 16.76 -25.44 2.22
N LEU A 143 17.67 -25.92 1.37
CA LEU A 143 17.77 -25.48 -0.02
C LEU A 143 17.27 -26.58 -0.95
N PRO A 144 16.56 -26.23 -2.03
CA PRO A 144 16.20 -27.20 -3.05
C PRO A 144 17.45 -27.70 -3.77
N THR A 145 17.49 -29.01 -4.05
CA THR A 145 18.62 -29.67 -4.75
C THR A 145 18.32 -30.04 -6.19
N GLY A 146 17.05 -29.95 -6.61
CA GLY A 146 16.62 -30.25 -7.98
C GLY A 146 16.77 -29.06 -8.92
N GLU A 147 16.66 -29.32 -10.23
CA GLU A 147 16.58 -28.24 -11.21
C GLU A 147 15.29 -27.42 -11.03
N LYS A 148 15.37 -26.15 -11.43
CA LYS A 148 14.23 -25.24 -11.46
C LYS A 148 13.31 -25.62 -12.61
N GLU A 149 12.02 -25.67 -12.36
CA GLU A 149 11.00 -25.86 -13.39
C GLU A 149 10.33 -24.53 -13.71
N VAL A 150 9.96 -24.32 -14.98
CA VAL A 150 9.19 -23.15 -15.43
C VAL A 150 7.72 -23.57 -15.54
N VAL A 151 6.86 -22.92 -14.77
CA VAL A 151 5.43 -23.24 -14.70
C VAL A 151 4.64 -22.36 -15.65
N LEU A 152 4.91 -21.05 -15.61
CA LEU A 152 4.26 -20.03 -16.43
C LEU A 152 5.30 -19.11 -17.03
N ILE A 153 5.14 -18.78 -18.32
CA ILE A 153 5.90 -17.78 -19.07
C ILE A 153 4.92 -16.71 -19.51
N ASP A 154 5.16 -15.48 -19.08
CA ASP A 154 4.58 -14.29 -19.71
C ASP A 154 5.50 -13.91 -20.87
N ASP A 155 5.02 -14.12 -22.11
CA ASP A 155 5.78 -13.83 -23.32
C ASP A 155 6.01 -12.36 -23.58
N HIS A 156 5.38 -11.50 -22.76
CA HIS A 156 5.70 -10.10 -22.73
C HIS A 156 5.51 -9.39 -24.07
N GLU A 157 4.57 -9.87 -24.92
CA GLU A 157 4.21 -9.20 -26.16
C GLU A 157 3.84 -7.71 -25.93
N HIS A 158 3.47 -7.37 -24.69
CA HIS A 158 3.08 -6.04 -24.22
C HIS A 158 4.24 -5.18 -23.67
N GLY A 159 5.44 -5.74 -23.49
CA GLY A 159 6.60 -5.03 -22.90
C GLY A 159 6.42 -4.63 -21.43
N SER A 160 7.46 -4.04 -20.84
CA SER A 160 7.44 -3.66 -19.41
C SER A 160 6.40 -2.57 -19.15
N HIS A 161 5.59 -2.74 -18.09
CA HIS A 161 4.49 -1.83 -17.75
C HIS A 161 4.31 -1.68 -16.22
N GLU A 162 3.39 -0.79 -15.80
CA GLU A 162 3.27 -0.34 -14.40
C GLU A 162 3.03 -1.49 -13.39
N HIS A 163 2.00 -2.33 -13.62
CA HIS A 163 1.55 -3.35 -12.66
C HIS A 163 1.91 -4.77 -13.08
N ILE A 164 3.22 -5.06 -13.20
CA ILE A 164 3.72 -6.35 -13.69
C ILE A 164 3.92 -7.43 -12.60
N ALA A 165 3.68 -7.08 -11.34
CA ALA A 165 3.84 -8.02 -10.22
C ALA A 165 3.01 -9.30 -10.42
N LYS A 166 3.60 -10.46 -10.14
CA LYS A 166 2.91 -11.76 -10.20
C LYS A 166 2.82 -12.43 -8.84
N PRO A 167 2.00 -11.95 -7.88
CA PRO A 167 1.63 -12.82 -6.76
C PRO A 167 0.90 -14.07 -7.28
N LEU A 168 0.77 -15.09 -6.46
CA LEU A 168 0.08 -16.32 -6.84
C LEU A 168 -0.58 -16.98 -5.64
N SER A 169 -1.68 -17.67 -5.90
CA SER A 169 -2.39 -18.49 -4.91
C SER A 169 -2.90 -19.77 -5.57
N PHE A 170 -3.25 -20.76 -4.75
CA PHE A 170 -3.67 -22.08 -5.20
C PHE A 170 -4.98 -22.47 -4.52
N ASP A 171 -5.88 -23.12 -5.26
CA ASP A 171 -7.03 -23.76 -4.65
C ASP A 171 -6.75 -25.22 -4.25
N ASN A 172 -7.76 -25.87 -3.67
CA ASN A 172 -7.68 -27.27 -3.26
C ASN A 172 -7.92 -28.26 -4.42
N LYS A 173 -8.01 -27.79 -5.67
CA LYS A 173 -8.38 -28.58 -6.86
C LYS A 173 -7.23 -28.68 -7.88
N GLY A 174 -6.06 -28.13 -7.58
CA GLY A 174 -4.93 -28.13 -8.52
C GLY A 174 -4.83 -26.88 -9.36
N ASN A 175 -5.64 -25.85 -9.12
CA ASN A 175 -5.57 -24.60 -9.88
C ASN A 175 -4.61 -23.61 -9.24
N MET A 176 -3.83 -22.93 -10.09
CA MET A 176 -2.99 -21.79 -9.74
C MET A 176 -3.63 -20.51 -10.30
N TYR A 177 -3.73 -19.46 -9.49
CA TYR A 177 -4.27 -18.16 -9.87
C TYR A 177 -3.14 -17.14 -9.94
N VAL A 178 -3.04 -16.43 -11.06
CA VAL A 178 -2.02 -15.41 -11.31
C VAL A 178 -2.66 -14.16 -11.93
N PRO A 179 -2.50 -12.96 -11.36
CA PRO A 179 -2.98 -11.74 -11.96
C PRO A 179 -2.08 -11.28 -13.12
N PHE A 180 -2.70 -10.65 -14.11
CA PHE A 180 -2.01 -9.85 -15.12
C PHE A 180 -2.47 -8.41 -14.92
N GLY A 181 -1.69 -7.62 -14.17
CA GLY A 181 -2.07 -6.27 -13.78
C GLY A 181 -2.09 -5.30 -14.97
N ALA A 182 -2.76 -4.17 -14.76
CA ALA A 182 -2.97 -3.16 -15.78
C ALA A 182 -1.67 -2.52 -16.31
N PRO A 183 -1.57 -2.23 -17.63
CA PRO A 183 -0.44 -1.48 -18.17
C PRO A 183 -0.46 0.01 -17.84
N THR A 184 -1.63 0.56 -17.51
CA THR A 184 -1.87 2.00 -17.30
C THR A 184 -2.71 2.24 -16.04
N ASP A 185 -2.81 3.50 -15.61
CA ASP A 185 -3.55 3.86 -14.39
C ASP A 185 -5.06 3.67 -14.53
N ALA A 186 -5.62 4.21 -15.63
CA ALA A 186 -7.06 4.29 -15.89
C ALA A 186 -7.40 4.12 -17.39
N CYS A 187 -6.59 3.32 -18.12
CA CYS A 187 -6.79 3.05 -19.55
C CYS A 187 -6.89 4.29 -20.46
N GLN A 188 -6.12 5.32 -20.14
CA GLN A 188 -5.96 6.52 -20.95
C GLN A 188 -4.85 6.34 -22.00
N GLU A 189 -4.99 7.02 -23.14
CA GLU A 189 -3.94 7.16 -24.15
C GLU A 189 -3.90 8.63 -24.63
N PRO A 190 -2.86 9.42 -24.28
CA PRO A 190 -1.71 9.05 -23.46
C PRO A 190 -2.03 8.84 -21.97
N ASN A 191 -1.35 7.89 -21.33
CA ASN A 191 -1.51 7.57 -19.90
C ASN A 191 -1.21 8.77 -18.97
N ARG A 192 -1.90 8.89 -17.83
CA ARG A 192 -1.70 9.89 -16.76
C ARG A 192 -1.59 11.35 -17.26
N THR A 193 -2.38 11.69 -18.28
CA THR A 193 -2.39 13.05 -18.86
C THR A 193 -3.65 13.81 -18.41
N PRO A 194 -3.52 15.04 -17.86
CA PRO A 194 -4.68 15.80 -17.39
C PRO A 194 -5.75 16.00 -18.46
N GLY A 195 -7.01 15.75 -18.09
CA GLY A 195 -8.18 15.93 -18.96
C GLY A 195 -8.32 14.97 -20.14
N VAL A 196 -7.40 14.00 -20.31
CA VAL A 196 -7.51 13.00 -21.38
C VAL A 196 -8.56 11.95 -21.01
N PRO A 197 -9.56 11.66 -21.85
CA PRO A 197 -10.54 10.61 -21.58
C PRO A 197 -9.89 9.21 -21.62
N GLY A 198 -10.51 8.27 -20.92
CA GLY A 198 -10.16 6.85 -21.01
C GLY A 198 -10.69 6.24 -22.32
N LEU A 199 -10.02 5.19 -22.80
CA LEU A 199 -10.50 4.40 -23.92
C LEU A 199 -11.73 3.58 -23.50
N ASP A 200 -12.82 3.67 -24.27
CA ASP A 200 -14.09 2.98 -24.02
C ASP A 200 -14.61 2.34 -25.33
N PRO A 201 -14.55 1.01 -25.48
CA PRO A 201 -14.07 0.03 -24.51
C PRO A 201 -12.55 0.09 -24.29
N CYS A 202 -12.11 -0.23 -23.08
CA CYS A 202 -10.70 -0.32 -22.74
C CYS A 202 -10.05 -1.57 -23.38
N PRO A 203 -9.04 -1.42 -24.26
CA PRO A 203 -8.39 -2.56 -24.90
C PRO A 203 -7.57 -3.41 -23.92
N ASN A 204 -7.09 -2.84 -22.81
CA ASN A 204 -6.26 -3.56 -21.84
C ASN A 204 -7.01 -4.73 -21.20
N LEU A 205 -8.34 -4.66 -21.07
CA LEU A 205 -9.16 -5.72 -20.47
C LEU A 205 -9.12 -7.05 -21.23
N GLN A 206 -8.58 -7.09 -22.45
CA GLN A 206 -8.44 -8.34 -23.21
C GLN A 206 -7.35 -9.26 -22.64
N GLN A 207 -6.33 -8.69 -22.01
CA GLN A 207 -5.10 -9.39 -21.59
C GLN A 207 -4.59 -8.92 -20.22
N HIS A 208 -5.20 -7.92 -19.61
CA HIS A 208 -4.75 -7.32 -18.36
C HIS A 208 -5.91 -6.79 -17.53
N GLY A 209 -5.62 -6.37 -16.30
CA GLY A 209 -6.64 -5.90 -15.38
C GLY A 209 -7.50 -7.05 -14.87
N GLY A 210 -6.92 -8.25 -14.72
CA GLY A 210 -7.67 -9.46 -14.38
C GLY A 210 -6.79 -10.55 -13.76
N ILE A 211 -7.42 -11.69 -13.49
CA ILE A 211 -6.80 -12.87 -12.89
C ILE A 211 -7.05 -14.08 -13.77
N TRP A 212 -5.99 -14.83 -14.07
CA TRP A 212 -6.05 -16.05 -14.86
C TRP A 212 -5.85 -17.28 -13.97
N ARG A 213 -6.58 -18.34 -14.29
CA ARG A 213 -6.49 -19.66 -13.68
C ARG A 213 -5.73 -20.61 -14.60
N PHE A 214 -4.76 -21.31 -14.03
CA PHE A 214 -3.88 -22.27 -14.68
C PHE A 214 -3.91 -23.61 -13.94
N ASP A 215 -3.46 -24.68 -14.59
CA ASP A 215 -3.18 -25.95 -13.90
C ASP A 215 -1.82 -25.84 -13.18
N ALA A 216 -1.76 -26.12 -11.88
CA ALA A 216 -0.55 -25.91 -11.08
C ALA A 216 0.61 -26.87 -11.42
N ASP A 217 0.32 -28.01 -12.05
CA ASP A 217 1.29 -29.07 -12.34
C ASP A 217 1.75 -29.10 -13.79
N THR A 218 1.07 -28.36 -14.66
CA THR A 218 1.45 -28.18 -16.06
C THR A 218 2.59 -27.17 -16.18
N LEU A 219 3.67 -27.57 -16.85
CA LEU A 219 4.84 -26.73 -17.09
C LEU A 219 4.72 -25.94 -18.40
N ASP A 220 5.52 -24.89 -18.53
CA ASP A 220 5.68 -24.06 -19.73
C ASP A 220 4.36 -23.44 -20.26
N GLN A 221 3.39 -23.18 -19.38
CA GLN A 221 2.15 -22.51 -19.73
C GLN A 221 2.40 -21.06 -20.13
N ARG A 222 1.48 -20.49 -20.90
CA ARG A 222 1.42 -19.06 -21.25
C ARG A 222 0.04 -18.52 -20.94
N GLN A 223 -0.13 -17.19 -20.93
CA GLN A 223 -1.44 -16.58 -20.65
C GLN A 223 -2.57 -17.17 -21.52
N ARG A 224 -2.30 -17.40 -22.81
CA ARG A 224 -3.26 -18.02 -23.76
C ARG A 224 -3.69 -19.46 -23.41
N ASP A 225 -2.92 -20.15 -22.57
CA ASP A 225 -3.25 -21.50 -22.08
C ASP A 225 -4.09 -21.43 -20.78
N GLY A 226 -4.13 -20.26 -20.13
CA GLY A 226 -4.93 -20.01 -18.94
C GLY A 226 -6.38 -19.63 -19.26
N TYR A 227 -7.22 -19.75 -18.25
CA TYR A 227 -8.62 -19.30 -18.29
C TYR A 227 -8.74 -17.95 -17.57
N GLU A 228 -9.26 -16.92 -18.23
CA GLU A 228 -9.57 -15.64 -17.58
C GLU A 228 -10.67 -15.89 -16.54
N TYR A 229 -10.30 -15.81 -15.26
CA TYR A 229 -11.17 -16.14 -14.14
C TYR A 229 -11.96 -14.92 -13.65
N ALA A 230 -11.36 -13.72 -13.74
CA ALA A 230 -11.99 -12.46 -13.37
C ALA A 230 -11.31 -11.28 -14.08
N THR A 231 -12.03 -10.18 -14.25
CA THR A 231 -11.59 -8.95 -14.92
C THR A 231 -11.95 -7.71 -14.11
N GLY A 232 -11.57 -6.53 -14.60
CA GLY A 232 -11.88 -5.25 -13.94
C GLY A 232 -11.11 -5.01 -12.63
N ILE A 233 -9.92 -5.61 -12.47
CA ILE A 233 -9.06 -5.52 -11.29
C ILE A 233 -7.71 -4.91 -11.68
N ARG A 234 -7.46 -3.64 -11.32
CA ARG A 234 -6.28 -2.85 -11.76
C ARG A 234 -4.94 -3.51 -11.46
N SER A 235 -4.65 -3.77 -10.18
CA SER A 235 -3.34 -4.21 -9.71
C SER A 235 -3.48 -5.02 -8.43
N VAL A 236 -2.98 -6.25 -8.47
CA VAL A 236 -3.06 -7.21 -7.36
C VAL A 236 -1.65 -7.56 -6.92
N VAL A 237 -1.39 -7.32 -5.64
CA VAL A 237 -0.16 -7.76 -4.96
C VAL A 237 -0.53 -8.61 -3.73
N ALA A 238 -1.61 -8.24 -3.05
CA ALA A 238 -2.17 -8.99 -1.94
C ALA A 238 -3.25 -9.97 -2.43
N MET A 239 -2.99 -11.27 -2.33
CA MET A 239 -3.95 -12.33 -2.65
C MET A 239 -3.75 -13.55 -1.74
N ASP A 240 -4.83 -14.23 -1.39
CA ASP A 240 -4.81 -15.51 -0.65
C ASP A 240 -6.05 -16.33 -1.03
N TRP A 241 -5.93 -17.65 -0.98
CA TRP A 241 -7.07 -18.56 -1.09
C TRP A 241 -7.58 -18.88 0.30
N ASN A 242 -8.88 -18.64 0.54
CA ASN A 242 -9.52 -19.07 1.77
C ASN A 242 -10.04 -20.50 1.59
N PRO A 243 -9.45 -21.53 2.24
CA PRO A 243 -9.89 -22.92 2.05
C PRO A 243 -11.17 -23.27 2.81
N VAL A 244 -11.62 -22.41 3.73
CA VAL A 244 -12.88 -22.60 4.47
C VAL A 244 -14.06 -22.16 3.61
N ASP A 245 -13.90 -21.03 2.94
CA ASP A 245 -14.89 -20.48 2.02
C ASP A 245 -14.74 -21.01 0.58
N GLU A 246 -13.60 -21.64 0.25
CA GLU A 246 -13.25 -22.12 -1.09
C GLU A 246 -13.30 -21.04 -2.18
N HIS A 247 -12.84 -19.83 -1.84
CA HIS A 247 -12.76 -18.71 -2.77
C HIS A 247 -11.40 -18.01 -2.72
N LEU A 248 -11.07 -17.36 -3.85
CA LEU A 248 -9.94 -16.46 -3.96
C LEU A 248 -10.32 -15.09 -3.38
N TYR A 249 -9.42 -14.49 -2.63
CA TYR A 249 -9.55 -13.12 -2.17
C TYR A 249 -8.35 -12.31 -2.60
N VAL A 250 -8.61 -11.03 -2.90
CA VAL A 250 -7.57 -10.07 -3.27
C VAL A 250 -7.81 -8.74 -2.57
N ALA A 251 -6.73 -8.02 -2.28
CA ALA A 251 -6.80 -6.60 -1.96
C ALA A 251 -6.11 -5.80 -3.07
N MET A 252 -6.91 -5.04 -3.83
CA MET A 252 -6.46 -4.32 -5.03
C MET A 252 -5.93 -2.92 -4.69
N HIS A 253 -4.93 -2.49 -5.46
CA HIS A 253 -4.50 -1.08 -5.50
C HIS A 253 -5.42 -0.26 -6.42
N GLY A 254 -6.11 0.74 -5.87
CA GLY A 254 -6.97 1.68 -6.60
C GLY A 254 -6.22 2.58 -7.60
N ARG A 255 -6.94 3.43 -8.36
CA ARG A 255 -6.30 4.37 -9.31
C ARG A 255 -5.67 5.58 -8.64
N ASP A 256 -4.66 6.18 -9.27
CA ASP A 256 -3.83 7.22 -8.65
C ASP A 256 -4.17 8.60 -9.21
N HIS A 257 -3.91 9.72 -8.51
CA HIS A 257 -3.89 11.09 -9.10
C HIS A 257 -5.24 11.73 -9.51
N LEU A 258 -6.31 11.55 -8.72
CA LEU A 258 -7.58 12.25 -8.98
C LEU A 258 -7.39 13.76 -9.15
N PHE A 259 -6.75 14.44 -8.18
CA PHE A 259 -6.54 15.89 -8.24
C PHE A 259 -5.60 16.32 -9.36
N ARG A 260 -4.47 15.61 -9.53
CA ARG A 260 -3.47 16.00 -10.54
C ARG A 260 -4.02 15.89 -11.97
N LEU A 261 -4.90 14.93 -12.24
CA LEU A 261 -5.48 14.73 -13.57
C LEU A 261 -6.78 15.52 -13.77
N TRP A 262 -7.54 15.75 -12.70
CA TRP A 262 -8.89 16.34 -12.72
C TRP A 262 -9.06 17.40 -11.60
N PRO A 263 -8.24 18.46 -11.58
CA PRO A 263 -8.20 19.43 -10.48
C PRO A 263 -9.47 20.29 -10.34
N GLU A 264 -10.29 20.35 -11.38
CA GLU A 264 -11.59 21.05 -11.35
C GLU A 264 -12.71 20.23 -10.69
N GLN A 265 -12.50 18.92 -10.50
CA GLN A 265 -13.52 17.99 -9.99
C GLN A 265 -13.17 17.44 -8.61
N PHE A 266 -11.88 17.26 -8.32
CA PHE A 266 -11.42 16.69 -7.07
C PHE A 266 -10.53 17.69 -6.33
N SER A 267 -10.53 17.64 -5.00
CA SER A 267 -9.58 18.37 -4.17
C SER A 267 -8.31 17.56 -3.92
N ARG A 268 -7.23 18.23 -3.46
CA ARG A 268 -6.01 17.55 -2.98
C ARG A 268 -6.33 16.54 -1.87
N TRP A 269 -7.26 16.89 -0.98
CA TRP A 269 -7.72 16.00 0.09
C TRP A 269 -8.39 14.75 -0.46
N GLN A 270 -9.36 14.90 -1.36
CA GLN A 270 -10.00 13.76 -2.01
C GLN A 270 -8.97 12.87 -2.71
N SER A 271 -8.03 13.46 -3.45
CA SER A 271 -6.96 12.69 -4.09
C SER A 271 -6.03 11.96 -3.12
N ALA A 272 -5.90 12.43 -1.88
CA ALA A 272 -5.06 11.80 -0.87
C ALA A 272 -5.77 10.67 -0.11
N ILE A 273 -7.10 10.56 -0.20
CA ILE A 273 -7.86 9.54 0.53
C ILE A 273 -8.72 8.65 -0.37
N LEU A 274 -8.92 9.02 -1.63
CA LEU A 274 -9.66 8.26 -2.64
C LEU A 274 -8.76 7.98 -3.85
N PRO A 275 -9.10 6.96 -4.65
CA PRO A 275 -10.10 5.90 -4.42
C PRO A 275 -9.76 4.97 -3.27
N SER A 276 -10.71 4.11 -2.91
CA SER A 276 -10.46 3.05 -1.93
C SER A 276 -9.43 2.03 -2.42
N GLU A 277 -8.68 1.45 -1.50
CA GLU A 277 -8.15 0.09 -1.71
C GLU A 277 -9.27 -0.92 -1.41
N GLU A 278 -9.37 -2.02 -2.15
CA GLU A 278 -10.57 -2.87 -2.15
C GLU A 278 -10.24 -4.31 -1.79
N LEU A 279 -10.76 -4.83 -0.66
CA LEU A 279 -10.77 -6.28 -0.36
C LEU A 279 -11.98 -6.92 -1.05
N MET A 280 -11.72 -7.92 -1.87
CA MET A 280 -12.70 -8.51 -2.79
C MET A 280 -12.66 -10.03 -2.68
N ARG A 281 -13.84 -10.67 -2.69
CA ARG A 281 -14.00 -12.11 -2.96
C ARG A 281 -14.14 -12.28 -4.46
N VAL A 282 -13.19 -12.96 -5.09
CA VAL A 282 -13.14 -13.15 -6.54
C VAL A 282 -13.75 -14.49 -6.88
N THR A 283 -14.77 -14.48 -7.74
CA THR A 283 -15.45 -15.67 -8.23
C THR A 283 -15.30 -15.79 -9.75
N ASP A 284 -15.70 -16.94 -10.29
CA ASP A 284 -15.63 -17.20 -11.73
C ASP A 284 -16.51 -16.20 -12.51
N GLY A 285 -15.90 -15.39 -13.36
CA GLY A 285 -16.56 -14.35 -14.16
C GLY A 285 -16.76 -13.02 -13.43
N SER A 286 -16.18 -12.82 -12.24
CA SER A 286 -16.27 -11.53 -11.53
C SER A 286 -15.69 -10.38 -12.35
N ASP A 287 -16.34 -9.21 -12.26
CA ASP A 287 -15.91 -7.95 -12.86
C ASP A 287 -16.06 -6.80 -11.86
N PHE A 288 -14.92 -6.24 -11.43
CA PHE A 288 -14.87 -5.17 -10.42
C PHE A 288 -14.82 -3.75 -11.00
N GLY A 289 -14.92 -3.63 -12.34
CA GLY A 289 -15.23 -2.39 -13.02
C GLY A 289 -14.07 -1.44 -13.31
N TRP A 290 -12.82 -1.75 -12.95
CA TRP A 290 -11.67 -1.00 -13.50
C TRP A 290 -11.64 -1.19 -15.04
N PRO A 291 -11.29 -0.16 -15.84
CA PRO A 291 -10.87 1.19 -15.47
C PRO A 291 -12.03 2.17 -15.26
N TYR A 292 -13.25 1.72 -15.50
CA TYR A 292 -14.40 2.58 -15.64
C TYR A 292 -14.92 3.14 -14.33
N CYS A 293 -14.72 2.41 -13.24
CA CYS A 293 -15.29 2.67 -11.94
C CYS A 293 -14.21 2.57 -10.86
N TYR A 294 -14.40 3.34 -9.80
CA TYR A 294 -13.61 3.20 -8.58
C TYR A 294 -14.53 3.21 -7.36
N HIS A 295 -14.13 2.55 -6.28
CA HIS A 295 -14.90 2.55 -5.04
C HIS A 295 -14.56 3.75 -4.17
N ASP A 296 -15.58 4.41 -3.62
CA ASP A 296 -15.45 5.43 -2.58
C ASP A 296 -15.95 4.85 -1.24
N TYR A 297 -15.03 4.63 -0.30
CA TYR A 297 -15.34 4.04 1.00
C TYR A 297 -16.15 4.98 1.91
N LEU A 298 -16.06 6.30 1.73
CA LEU A 298 -16.87 7.27 2.46
C LEU A 298 -18.34 7.21 2.02
N GLN A 299 -18.57 6.90 0.74
CA GLN A 299 -19.92 6.73 0.18
C GLN A 299 -20.38 5.27 0.16
N SER A 300 -19.47 4.32 0.44
CA SER A 300 -19.69 2.87 0.36
C SER A 300 -20.30 2.41 -0.97
N LYS A 301 -19.78 2.93 -2.09
CA LYS A 301 -20.25 2.58 -3.44
C LYS A 301 -19.17 2.80 -4.50
N LYS A 302 -19.28 2.09 -5.62
CA LYS A 302 -18.55 2.42 -6.85
C LYS A 302 -19.17 3.63 -7.56
N VAL A 303 -18.32 4.53 -8.04
CA VAL A 303 -18.68 5.68 -8.88
C VAL A 303 -17.86 5.67 -10.16
N LEU A 304 -18.37 6.33 -11.18
CA LEU A 304 -17.72 6.44 -12.48
C LEU A 304 -16.40 7.19 -12.32
N ALA A 305 -15.35 6.66 -12.93
CA ALA A 305 -14.06 7.33 -13.00
C ALA A 305 -14.16 8.58 -13.89
N PRO A 306 -13.44 9.67 -13.56
CA PRO A 306 -13.54 10.92 -14.30
C PRO A 306 -13.09 10.81 -15.76
N GLU A 307 -12.19 9.86 -16.06
CA GLU A 307 -11.79 9.47 -17.42
C GLU A 307 -12.98 9.07 -18.31
N TYR A 308 -14.11 8.69 -17.69
CA TYR A 308 -15.33 8.22 -18.35
C TYR A 308 -16.53 9.15 -18.06
N GLY A 309 -16.29 10.37 -17.60
CA GLY A 309 -17.32 11.37 -17.34
C GLY A 309 -17.91 11.35 -15.92
N GLY A 310 -17.26 10.67 -14.98
CA GLY A 310 -17.61 10.75 -13.57
C GLY A 310 -17.19 12.05 -12.90
N ASP A 311 -17.82 12.39 -11.79
CA ASP A 311 -17.56 13.60 -10.99
C ASP A 311 -17.34 13.28 -9.50
N GLY A 312 -17.16 12.00 -9.18
CA GLY A 312 -17.10 11.50 -7.79
C GLY A 312 -18.46 11.16 -7.17
N THR A 313 -19.58 11.40 -7.86
CA THR A 313 -20.93 11.08 -7.36
C THR A 313 -21.76 10.26 -8.34
N ILE A 314 -21.52 10.43 -9.64
CA ILE A 314 -22.21 9.69 -10.71
C ILE A 314 -21.87 8.20 -10.62
N VAL A 315 -22.89 7.37 -10.43
CA VAL A 315 -22.71 5.90 -10.42
C VAL A 315 -22.69 5.33 -11.83
N GLY A 316 -23.57 5.78 -12.74
CA GLY A 316 -23.60 5.32 -14.14
C GLY A 316 -23.63 3.79 -14.27
N ARG A 317 -22.78 3.25 -15.14
CA ARG A 317 -22.61 1.80 -15.35
C ARG A 317 -22.01 1.06 -14.15
N CYS A 318 -21.49 1.77 -13.15
CA CYS A 318 -20.84 1.13 -12.00
C CYS A 318 -21.78 0.31 -11.11
N ARG A 319 -23.09 0.37 -11.36
CA ARG A 319 -24.10 -0.51 -10.75
C ARG A 319 -24.03 -1.95 -11.25
N GLU A 320 -23.41 -2.16 -12.41
CA GLU A 320 -23.34 -3.46 -13.08
C GLU A 320 -22.14 -4.29 -12.63
N PHE A 321 -21.17 -3.66 -11.95
CA PHE A 321 -19.95 -4.31 -11.48
C PHE A 321 -20.04 -4.76 -10.02
N ASP A 322 -19.31 -5.83 -9.71
CA ASP A 322 -19.21 -6.42 -8.39
C ASP A 322 -18.70 -5.40 -7.37
N GLN A 323 -19.24 -5.44 -6.15
CA GLN A 323 -18.80 -4.56 -5.06
C GLN A 323 -17.71 -5.23 -4.21
N PRO A 324 -16.78 -4.46 -3.63
CA PRO A 324 -15.84 -5.00 -2.67
C PRO A 324 -16.54 -5.40 -1.36
N LEU A 325 -15.91 -6.31 -0.62
CA LEU A 325 -16.34 -6.66 0.73
C LEU A 325 -16.00 -5.56 1.74
N ILE A 326 -14.82 -4.96 1.60
CA ILE A 326 -14.33 -3.84 2.43
C ILE A 326 -13.61 -2.84 1.52
N GLY A 327 -13.91 -1.56 1.69
CA GLY A 327 -13.11 -0.45 1.16
C GLY A 327 -12.21 0.13 2.26
N PHE A 328 -10.91 0.20 2.01
CA PHE A 328 -9.94 0.89 2.86
C PHE A 328 -9.67 2.31 2.34
N PRO A 329 -9.14 3.22 3.18
CA PRO A 329 -8.64 4.50 2.70
C PRO A 329 -7.63 4.33 1.56
N GLY A 330 -7.65 5.28 0.64
CA GLY A 330 -6.84 5.22 -0.57
C GLY A 330 -5.34 5.26 -0.34
N HIS A 331 -4.63 4.66 -1.29
CA HIS A 331 -3.17 4.66 -1.40
C HIS A 331 -2.44 3.88 -0.30
N PHE A 332 -3.15 3.12 0.54
CA PHE A 332 -2.52 2.28 1.57
C PHE A 332 -1.68 1.14 0.97
N ALA A 333 -1.87 0.83 -0.31
CA ALA A 333 -1.07 -0.12 -1.09
C ALA A 333 -1.00 -1.52 -0.45
N PRO A 334 -2.12 -2.28 -0.41
CA PRO A 334 -2.13 -3.63 0.15
C PRO A 334 -1.21 -4.56 -0.64
N ASN A 335 -0.14 -5.06 0.00
CA ASN A 335 0.85 -5.92 -0.64
C ASN A 335 0.86 -7.37 -0.13
N GLY A 336 0.20 -7.65 0.99
CA GLY A 336 0.08 -9.00 1.53
C GLY A 336 -1.34 -9.22 2.04
N LEU A 337 -1.86 -10.42 1.80
CA LEU A 337 -3.14 -10.89 2.33
C LEU A 337 -2.89 -12.28 2.91
N GLN A 338 -3.40 -12.55 4.11
CA GLN A 338 -3.29 -13.86 4.74
C GLN A 338 -4.50 -14.13 5.61
N PHE A 339 -5.26 -15.18 5.29
CA PHE A 339 -6.27 -15.70 6.20
C PHE A 339 -5.61 -16.44 7.35
N TYR A 340 -5.96 -16.08 8.57
CA TYR A 340 -5.38 -16.66 9.76
C TYR A 340 -6.06 -17.97 10.14
N ARG A 341 -5.32 -19.06 10.00
CA ARG A 341 -5.80 -20.43 10.25
C ARG A 341 -5.15 -21.08 11.47
N GLY A 342 -4.18 -20.41 12.09
CA GLY A 342 -3.53 -20.87 13.31
C GLY A 342 -4.48 -20.85 14.50
N ASP A 343 -4.06 -21.49 15.59
CA ASP A 343 -4.77 -21.47 16.85
C ASP A 343 -4.00 -20.75 17.97
N GLN A 344 -2.80 -20.25 17.71
CA GLN A 344 -2.00 -19.52 18.69
C GLN A 344 -2.63 -18.18 19.09
N PHE A 345 -3.20 -17.45 18.14
CA PHE A 345 -3.87 -16.18 18.41
C PHE A 345 -5.28 -16.42 18.99
N PRO A 346 -5.86 -15.41 19.66
CA PRO A 346 -7.24 -15.44 20.14
C PRO A 346 -8.24 -15.81 19.04
N GLU A 347 -9.38 -16.41 19.43
CA GLU A 347 -10.44 -16.85 18.51
C GLU A 347 -10.94 -15.73 17.59
N HIS A 348 -10.92 -14.48 18.07
CA HIS A 348 -11.21 -13.27 17.29
C HIS A 348 -10.49 -13.19 15.95
N TYR A 349 -9.25 -13.70 15.87
CA TYR A 349 -8.45 -13.66 14.64
C TYR A 349 -8.70 -14.84 13.71
N ARG A 350 -9.29 -15.94 14.19
CA ARG A 350 -9.44 -17.16 13.42
C ARG A 350 -10.36 -16.96 12.22
N ASN A 351 -9.91 -17.43 11.06
CA ASN A 351 -10.56 -17.29 9.76
C ASN A 351 -10.76 -15.85 9.28
N GLY A 352 -10.25 -14.84 9.99
CA GLY A 352 -10.19 -13.47 9.51
C GLY A 352 -8.97 -13.22 8.62
N ALA A 353 -8.95 -12.06 7.96
CA ALA A 353 -7.94 -11.71 6.98
C ALA A 353 -7.00 -10.63 7.52
N PHE A 354 -5.69 -10.91 7.54
CA PHE A 354 -4.67 -9.88 7.73
C PHE A 354 -4.27 -9.26 6.40
N VAL A 355 -4.11 -7.93 6.38
CA VAL A 355 -3.71 -7.17 5.19
C VAL A 355 -2.49 -6.32 5.52
N ALA A 356 -1.39 -6.51 4.79
CA ALA A 356 -0.19 -5.67 4.93
C ALA A 356 -0.29 -4.44 4.01
N PHE A 357 -0.45 -3.27 4.60
CA PHE A 357 -0.48 -1.99 3.89
C PHE A 357 0.92 -1.42 3.76
N HIS A 358 1.46 -1.50 2.55
CA HIS A 358 2.84 -1.14 2.23
C HIS A 358 3.16 0.33 2.40
N GLY A 359 2.12 1.16 2.32
CA GLY A 359 2.21 2.58 2.54
C GLY A 359 2.26 3.39 1.25
N SER A 360 1.66 4.57 1.29
CA SER A 360 1.43 5.42 0.13
C SER A 360 2.68 6.13 -0.38
N THR A 361 2.59 6.55 -1.63
CA THR A 361 3.59 7.41 -2.29
C THR A 361 3.02 8.72 -2.83
N ILE A 362 1.69 8.89 -2.78
CA ILE A 362 0.95 9.91 -3.55
C ILE A 362 -0.20 10.55 -2.74
N ARG A 363 0.01 10.79 -1.44
CA ARG A 363 -0.97 11.47 -0.56
C ARG A 363 -0.68 12.95 -0.27
N ASN A 364 0.29 13.54 -0.97
CA ASN A 364 0.66 14.94 -0.74
C ASN A 364 -0.56 15.88 -0.95
N PRO A 365 -0.74 16.90 -0.11
CA PRO A 365 0.19 17.42 0.91
C PRO A 365 0.03 16.78 2.30
N TYR A 366 -0.78 15.73 2.45
CA TYR A 366 -0.99 15.06 3.73
C TYR A 366 0.10 14.02 3.99
N SER A 367 0.21 13.60 5.25
CA SER A 367 1.06 12.47 5.65
C SER A 367 0.81 11.24 4.77
N GLN A 368 1.86 10.49 4.45
CA GLN A 368 1.72 9.20 3.77
C GLN A 368 0.93 8.22 4.67
N GLY A 369 0.06 7.41 4.06
CA GLY A 369 -0.89 6.52 4.74
C GLY A 369 -0.53 5.05 4.57
N GLY A 370 -1.09 4.16 5.38
CA GLY A 370 -0.74 2.74 5.44
C GLY A 370 0.43 2.50 6.39
N TYR A 371 1.47 1.79 5.95
CA TYR A 371 2.62 1.41 6.79
C TYR A 371 2.22 0.61 8.05
N SER A 372 1.23 -0.26 7.90
CA SER A 372 0.59 -1.00 8.99
C SER A 372 0.12 -2.38 8.52
N VAL A 373 -0.28 -3.22 9.47
CA VAL A 373 -1.05 -4.44 9.17
C VAL A 373 -2.46 -4.24 9.72
N GLY A 374 -3.46 -4.36 8.86
CA GLY A 374 -4.87 -4.39 9.22
C GLY A 374 -5.41 -5.81 9.41
N PHE A 375 -6.55 -5.93 10.06
CA PHE A 375 -7.27 -7.19 10.25
C PHE A 375 -8.76 -7.01 9.91
N VAL A 376 -9.33 -7.88 9.09
CA VAL A 376 -10.77 -7.93 8.83
C VAL A 376 -11.34 -9.16 9.53
N PRO A 377 -12.24 -9.00 10.52
CA PRO A 377 -12.83 -10.13 11.22
C PRO A 377 -13.88 -10.81 10.36
N PHE A 378 -13.89 -12.15 10.32
CA PHE A 378 -14.86 -12.93 9.54
C PHE A 378 -15.72 -13.81 10.45
N LYS A 379 -16.98 -13.98 10.07
CA LYS A 379 -17.91 -14.96 10.66
C LYS A 379 -18.80 -15.51 9.56
N GLU A 380 -18.97 -16.83 9.53
CA GLU A 380 -19.82 -17.50 8.51
C GLU A 380 -19.42 -17.09 7.07
N HIS A 381 -18.11 -16.99 6.83
CA HIS A 381 -17.47 -16.62 5.55
C HIS A 381 -17.65 -15.17 5.10
N GLU A 382 -18.37 -14.33 5.88
CA GLU A 382 -18.52 -12.91 5.60
C GLU A 382 -17.74 -12.03 6.58
N PRO A 383 -17.31 -10.81 6.19
CA PRO A 383 -16.85 -9.81 7.15
C PRO A 383 -17.90 -9.58 8.23
N SER A 384 -17.47 -9.66 9.48
CA SER A 384 -18.33 -9.56 10.66
C SER A 384 -18.32 -8.17 11.32
N GLY A 385 -17.53 -7.25 10.78
CA GLY A 385 -17.39 -5.88 11.25
C GLY A 385 -16.39 -5.10 10.40
N ASP A 386 -16.13 -3.86 10.82
CA ASP A 386 -15.10 -3.02 10.21
C ASP A 386 -13.70 -3.63 10.38
N TRP A 387 -12.78 -3.21 9.53
CA TRP A 387 -11.37 -3.59 9.67
C TRP A 387 -10.75 -2.93 10.90
N GLU A 388 -9.79 -3.61 11.53
CA GLU A 388 -9.07 -3.20 12.73
C GLU A 388 -7.58 -2.96 12.40
N VAL A 389 -6.88 -2.13 13.18
CA VAL A 389 -5.40 -2.06 13.10
C VAL A 389 -4.83 -3.19 13.94
N PHE A 390 -4.01 -4.05 13.35
CA PHE A 390 -3.33 -5.13 14.08
C PHE A 390 -1.89 -4.77 14.42
N ALA A 391 -1.13 -4.17 13.50
CA ALA A 391 0.24 -3.76 13.77
C ALA A 391 0.54 -2.38 13.17
N ASN A 392 1.23 -1.53 13.93
CA ASN A 392 1.75 -0.23 13.48
C ASN A 392 3.20 -0.04 13.96
N GLY A 393 3.81 1.09 13.63
CA GLY A 393 5.16 1.45 14.07
C GLY A 393 6.27 1.18 13.04
N PHE A 394 5.94 0.57 11.91
CA PHE A 394 6.90 0.24 10.85
C PHE A 394 7.66 1.47 10.31
N ALA A 395 6.96 2.59 10.13
CA ALA A 395 7.58 3.80 9.60
C ALA A 395 8.60 4.43 10.56
N GLY A 396 8.45 4.25 11.88
CA GLY A 396 9.33 4.84 12.89
C GLY A 396 9.23 6.36 13.06
N VAL A 397 8.43 7.05 12.24
CA VAL A 397 8.20 8.49 12.26
C VAL A 397 6.72 8.80 12.04
N ASP A 398 6.24 9.91 12.61
CA ASP A 398 4.88 10.41 12.45
C ASP A 398 4.89 11.96 12.58
N PRO A 399 4.42 12.74 11.58
CA PRO A 399 3.90 12.31 10.29
C PRO A 399 4.99 11.75 9.34
N ILE A 400 4.56 10.97 8.35
CA ILE A 400 5.42 10.46 7.28
C ILE A 400 5.32 11.43 6.10
N VAL A 401 6.30 12.32 5.95
CA VAL A 401 6.26 13.35 4.90
C VAL A 401 6.58 12.73 3.54
N ASN A 402 7.69 12.00 3.46
CA ASN A 402 8.14 11.31 2.26
C ASN A 402 8.08 9.79 2.47
N THR A 403 7.83 9.05 1.38
CA THR A 403 7.91 7.58 1.40
C THR A 403 9.26 7.07 1.91
N GLY A 404 10.34 7.80 1.63
CA GLY A 404 11.70 7.45 2.06
C GLY A 404 11.97 7.66 3.55
N ASP A 405 11.10 8.37 4.27
CA ASP A 405 11.26 8.63 5.71
C ASP A 405 10.88 7.38 6.55
N ALA A 406 10.09 6.47 5.97
CA ALA A 406 9.68 5.25 6.63
C ALA A 406 10.85 4.27 6.79
N ALA A 407 11.14 3.88 8.02
CA ALA A 407 12.19 2.89 8.32
C ALA A 407 11.87 1.53 7.67
N HIS A 408 10.62 1.07 7.77
CA HIS A 408 10.17 -0.20 7.23
C HIS A 408 8.79 -0.10 6.56
N ARG A 409 8.54 -0.99 5.60
CA ARG A 409 7.28 -1.05 4.84
C ARG A 409 6.75 -2.49 4.78
N PRO A 410 5.69 -2.83 5.54
CA PRO A 410 5.20 -4.19 5.63
C PRO A 410 4.69 -4.66 4.25
N THR A 411 5.07 -5.87 3.85
CA THR A 411 4.81 -6.36 2.49
C THR A 411 4.21 -7.75 2.49
N GLY A 412 4.97 -8.78 2.87
CA GLY A 412 4.50 -10.15 2.90
C GLY A 412 3.95 -10.54 4.26
N LEU A 413 3.01 -11.49 4.25
CA LEU A 413 2.44 -12.12 5.44
C LEU A 413 2.52 -13.64 5.27
N ALA A 414 2.77 -14.37 6.35
CA ALA A 414 2.69 -15.83 6.38
C ALA A 414 2.33 -16.32 7.77
N VAL A 415 1.69 -17.49 7.88
CA VAL A 415 1.43 -18.15 9.17
C VAL A 415 2.37 -19.34 9.31
N GLY A 416 3.10 -19.40 10.43
CA GLY A 416 3.96 -20.54 10.74
C GLY A 416 3.18 -21.76 11.24
N PRO A 417 3.82 -22.94 11.29
CA PRO A 417 3.16 -24.19 11.74
C PRO A 417 2.70 -24.14 13.21
N ASP A 418 3.25 -23.23 14.01
CA ASP A 418 2.86 -22.99 15.40
C ASP A 418 1.77 -21.92 15.55
N GLY A 419 1.23 -21.40 14.44
CA GLY A 419 0.23 -20.34 14.42
C GLY A 419 0.77 -18.92 14.61
N SER A 420 2.09 -18.69 14.60
CA SER A 420 2.67 -17.33 14.62
C SER A 420 2.42 -16.62 13.28
N LEU A 421 2.24 -15.29 13.30
CA LEU A 421 2.18 -14.48 12.08
C LEU A 421 3.57 -13.90 11.77
N TYR A 422 4.04 -14.08 10.54
CA TYR A 422 5.29 -13.51 10.06
C TYR A 422 5.00 -12.34 9.13
N ILE A 423 5.78 -11.27 9.26
CA ILE A 423 5.65 -10.03 8.49
C ILE A 423 7.01 -9.69 7.91
N SER A 424 7.10 -9.44 6.60
CA SER A 424 8.33 -8.96 5.95
C SER A 424 8.27 -7.47 5.62
N ASP A 425 9.44 -6.85 5.55
CA ASP A 425 9.63 -5.45 5.16
C ASP A 425 10.41 -5.31 3.85
N SER A 426 9.98 -4.42 2.96
CA SER A 426 10.67 -4.25 1.66
C SER A 426 11.83 -3.27 1.65
N ASN A 427 12.03 -2.47 2.70
CA ASN A 427 13.10 -1.47 2.73
C ASN A 427 14.43 -2.11 3.13
N ARG A 428 14.44 -2.84 4.26
CA ARG A 428 15.65 -3.48 4.81
C ARG A 428 15.61 -5.00 4.73
N GLY A 429 14.42 -5.59 4.65
CA GLY A 429 14.27 -7.04 4.76
C GLY A 429 14.13 -7.53 6.19
N LYS A 430 13.67 -6.67 7.09
CA LYS A 430 13.34 -7.09 8.44
C LYS A 430 12.16 -8.06 8.40
N ILE A 431 12.26 -9.14 9.16
CA ILE A 431 11.20 -10.13 9.35
C ILE A 431 10.85 -10.17 10.82
N TRP A 432 9.58 -9.91 11.12
CA TRP A 432 9.02 -10.12 12.44
C TRP A 432 8.24 -11.42 12.49
N ARG A 433 8.31 -12.10 13.63
CA ARG A 433 7.40 -13.17 14.04
C ARG A 433 6.59 -12.65 15.21
N VAL A 434 5.29 -12.46 14.99
CA VAL A 434 4.32 -12.01 15.98
C VAL A 434 3.67 -13.22 16.64
N MET A 435 3.65 -13.21 17.97
CA MET A 435 3.20 -14.31 18.83
C MET A 435 2.21 -13.81 19.87
N TYR A 436 1.26 -14.64 20.26
CA TYR A 436 0.34 -14.32 21.35
C TYR A 436 0.70 -15.09 22.62
N LYS A 437 0.98 -14.34 23.70
CA LYS A 437 1.41 -14.89 25.00
C LYS A 437 0.48 -14.48 26.15
N GLY A 438 -0.57 -13.71 25.85
CA GLY A 438 -1.65 -13.40 26.78
C GLY A 438 -2.62 -14.56 27.01
N ASP A 439 -3.67 -14.32 27.79
CA ASP A 439 -4.77 -15.27 27.96
C ASP A 439 -5.77 -15.13 26.81
N ARG A 440 -5.89 -16.17 25.98
CA ARG A 440 -6.77 -16.18 24.79
C ARG A 440 -8.25 -16.07 25.16
N GLN A 441 -8.65 -16.52 26.36
CA GLN A 441 -10.05 -16.50 26.79
C GLN A 441 -10.50 -15.11 27.23
N SER A 442 -9.55 -14.31 27.72
CA SER A 442 -9.82 -12.93 28.17
C SER A 442 -9.74 -11.89 27.04
N PHE A 443 -9.16 -12.25 25.89
CA PHE A 443 -8.90 -11.31 24.81
C PHE A 443 -10.19 -10.73 24.21
N GLY A 444 -10.33 -9.42 24.25
CA GLY A 444 -11.47 -8.70 23.71
C GLY A 444 -11.20 -7.22 23.52
N VAL A 445 -12.21 -6.41 23.86
CA VAL A 445 -12.19 -4.96 23.61
C VAL A 445 -11.06 -4.26 24.38
N ALA A 446 -10.75 -4.71 25.60
CA ALA A 446 -9.72 -4.10 26.43
C ALA A 446 -8.33 -4.27 25.79
N GLU A 447 -8.00 -5.48 25.34
CA GLU A 447 -6.70 -5.80 24.77
C GLU A 447 -6.48 -5.16 23.39
N ARG A 448 -7.56 -4.82 22.69
CA ARG A 448 -7.51 -4.09 21.40
C ARG A 448 -7.57 -2.57 21.54
N ALA A 449 -7.87 -2.05 22.74
CA ALA A 449 -8.16 -0.62 22.93
C ALA A 449 -7.02 0.29 22.47
N ALA A 450 -5.76 -0.10 22.71
CA ALA A 450 -4.60 0.67 22.28
C ALA A 450 -4.52 0.79 20.74
N MET A 451 -4.84 -0.29 20.02
CA MET A 451 -4.81 -0.28 18.55
C MET A 451 -6.00 0.47 17.94
N GLU A 452 -7.15 0.47 18.61
CA GLU A 452 -8.28 1.33 18.23
C GLU A 452 -7.95 2.82 18.41
N GLU A 453 -7.20 3.17 19.45
CA GLU A 453 -6.72 4.55 19.62
C GLU A 453 -5.68 4.92 18.56
N GLU A 454 -4.75 4.02 18.24
CA GLU A 454 -3.81 4.19 17.12
C GLU A 454 -4.54 4.46 15.80
N LYS A 455 -5.62 3.70 15.51
CA LYS A 455 -6.43 3.89 14.31
C LYS A 455 -7.03 5.30 14.22
N ARG A 456 -7.35 5.92 15.36
CA ARG A 456 -7.96 7.25 15.44
C ARG A 456 -6.96 8.39 15.42
N THR A 457 -5.72 8.15 15.84
CA THR A 457 -4.75 9.22 16.12
C THR A 457 -3.56 9.23 15.16
N ALA A 458 -3.05 8.07 14.75
CA ALA A 458 -1.85 7.97 13.92
C ALA A 458 -2.10 8.55 12.52
N SER A 459 -1.26 9.49 12.08
CA SER A 459 -1.49 10.23 10.82
C SER A 459 -1.41 9.35 9.56
N ASN A 460 -0.73 8.20 9.68
CA ASN A 460 -0.63 7.20 8.62
C ASN A 460 -1.88 6.30 8.52
N ILE A 461 -2.80 6.31 9.50
CA ILE A 461 -3.95 5.39 9.50
C ILE A 461 -5.27 6.15 9.42
N ARG A 462 -5.44 7.20 10.22
CA ARG A 462 -6.70 7.95 10.25
C ARG A 462 -6.92 8.72 8.94
N THR A 463 -8.18 9.00 8.62
CA THR A 463 -8.51 9.98 7.59
C THR A 463 -8.05 11.36 8.08
N PRO A 464 -7.21 12.09 7.32
CA PRO A 464 -6.76 13.43 7.70
C PRO A 464 -7.93 14.42 7.68
N HIS A 465 -7.89 15.41 8.56
CA HIS A 465 -8.72 16.59 8.46
C HIS A 465 -8.27 17.44 7.26
N GLU A 466 -9.21 17.94 6.47
CA GLU A 466 -8.91 18.60 5.19
C GLU A 466 -8.08 19.88 5.31
N VAL A 467 -8.14 20.56 6.47
CA VAL A 467 -7.41 21.83 6.65
C VAL A 467 -6.26 21.68 7.63
N ASP A 468 -6.49 21.02 8.76
CA ASP A 468 -5.55 21.05 9.89
C ASP A 468 -4.38 20.07 9.71
N ASP A 469 -4.52 19.08 8.83
CA ASP A 469 -3.47 18.09 8.54
C ASP A 469 -2.77 18.32 7.18
N ASP A 470 -3.07 19.42 6.50
CA ASP A 470 -2.35 19.83 5.29
C ASP A 470 -0.94 20.30 5.68
N LEU A 471 0.09 19.51 5.36
CA LEU A 471 1.48 19.83 5.72
C LEU A 471 2.05 20.99 4.90
N GLU A 472 1.38 21.40 3.82
CA GLU A 472 1.71 22.58 3.02
C GLU A 472 0.87 23.81 3.43
N GLN A 473 0.05 23.71 4.49
CA GLN A 473 -0.75 24.83 4.99
C GLN A 473 0.16 26.02 5.34
N GLY A 474 0.03 27.10 4.56
CA GLY A 474 0.85 28.31 4.71
C GLY A 474 2.21 28.30 3.98
N ILE A 475 2.53 27.26 3.20
CA ILE A 475 3.82 27.08 2.48
C ILE A 475 3.66 27.36 0.97
N THR A 476 4.17 28.52 0.54
CA THR A 476 4.88 28.83 -0.73
C THR A 476 4.71 27.92 -1.98
N LEU A 477 3.73 28.22 -2.83
CA LEU A 477 3.75 27.95 -4.29
C LEU A 477 3.30 29.17 -5.12
N ALA A 478 2.45 30.04 -4.55
CA ALA A 478 2.01 31.26 -5.22
C ALA A 478 3.08 32.37 -5.24
N GLY A 479 3.88 32.51 -4.17
CA GLY A 479 4.79 33.65 -4.00
C GLY A 479 5.90 33.73 -5.05
N GLU A 480 6.56 32.61 -5.33
CA GLU A 480 7.60 32.53 -6.36
C GLU A 480 7.03 32.76 -7.78
N VAL A 481 5.87 32.19 -8.08
CA VAL A 481 5.19 32.37 -9.38
C VAL A 481 4.83 33.84 -9.59
N ILE A 482 4.30 34.50 -8.55
CA ILE A 482 3.97 35.94 -8.58
C ILE A 482 5.26 36.77 -8.71
N TYR A 483 6.30 36.45 -7.94
CA TYR A 483 7.60 37.12 -8.03
C TYR A 483 8.18 37.04 -9.45
N ASN A 484 8.25 35.85 -10.03
CA ASN A 484 8.78 35.62 -11.37
C ASN A 484 7.95 36.33 -12.45
N ARG A 485 6.64 36.49 -12.24
CA ARG A 485 5.73 37.13 -13.18
C ARG A 485 5.80 38.66 -13.13
N TYR A 486 5.85 39.24 -11.93
CA TYR A 486 5.65 40.68 -11.75
C TYR A 486 6.88 41.43 -11.25
N CYS A 487 7.78 40.77 -10.50
CA CYS A 487 8.88 41.44 -9.80
C CYS A 487 10.26 41.16 -10.42
N ALA A 488 10.48 39.94 -10.93
CA ALA A 488 11.78 39.48 -11.41
C ALA A 488 12.31 40.24 -12.63
N ALA A 489 11.46 40.90 -13.41
CA ALA A 489 11.90 41.72 -14.54
C ALA A 489 12.82 42.89 -14.11
N CYS A 490 12.60 43.43 -12.90
CA CYS A 490 13.39 44.52 -12.35
C CYS A 490 14.36 44.03 -11.27
N HIS A 491 13.87 43.22 -10.32
CA HIS A 491 14.65 42.75 -9.18
C HIS A 491 15.51 41.51 -9.49
N GLN A 492 15.43 41.00 -10.73
CA GLN A 492 16.14 39.82 -11.22
C GLN A 492 15.80 38.54 -10.46
N ARG A 493 16.13 37.39 -11.03
CA ARG A 493 15.77 36.07 -10.45
C ARG A 493 16.57 35.73 -9.20
N ASP A 494 17.72 36.38 -8.98
CA ASP A 494 18.55 36.25 -7.78
C ASP A 494 18.21 37.30 -6.71
N GLY A 495 17.29 38.22 -7.00
CA GLY A 495 16.87 39.27 -6.07
C GLY A 495 17.88 40.41 -5.91
N GLU A 496 18.99 40.43 -6.65
CA GLU A 496 20.02 41.47 -6.51
C GLU A 496 19.68 42.75 -7.29
N GLY A 497 18.65 42.72 -8.14
CA GLY A 497 18.27 43.87 -8.96
C GLY A 497 19.34 44.25 -9.97
N ALA A 498 19.45 45.55 -10.25
CA ALA A 498 20.45 46.11 -11.16
C ALA A 498 21.07 47.35 -10.54
N ALA A 499 22.39 47.31 -10.29
CA ALA A 499 23.13 48.40 -9.64
C ALA A 499 22.81 49.79 -10.26
N GLY A 500 22.62 50.79 -9.40
CA GLY A 500 22.24 52.15 -9.75
C GLY A 500 20.86 52.33 -10.39
N ARG A 501 20.09 51.26 -10.63
CA ARG A 501 18.80 51.31 -11.35
C ARG A 501 17.64 50.63 -10.62
N PHE A 502 17.76 49.37 -10.24
CA PHE A 502 16.74 48.63 -9.49
C PHE A 502 17.34 48.08 -8.20
N PRO A 503 16.76 48.40 -7.03
CA PRO A 503 17.35 48.00 -5.76
C PRO A 503 17.30 46.47 -5.55
N PRO A 504 18.25 45.91 -4.80
CA PRO A 504 18.18 44.52 -4.39
C PRO A 504 17.03 44.32 -3.39
N VAL A 505 16.29 43.23 -3.59
CA VAL A 505 15.42 42.65 -2.57
C VAL A 505 16.16 41.60 -1.73
N ALA A 506 17.30 41.11 -2.22
CA ALA A 506 18.24 40.25 -1.52
C ALA A 506 18.94 40.96 -0.37
N ARG A 507 18.92 40.38 0.83
CA ARG A 507 19.56 40.90 2.06
C ARG A 507 19.24 42.37 2.31
N SER A 508 17.99 42.76 2.06
CA SER A 508 17.55 44.15 2.04
C SER A 508 16.85 44.52 3.35
N GLU A 509 17.27 45.62 3.97
CA GLU A 509 16.61 46.20 5.14
C GLU A 509 15.20 46.71 4.83
N TRP A 510 14.89 46.95 3.55
CA TRP A 510 13.55 47.30 3.07
C TRP A 510 12.60 46.10 3.05
N VAL A 511 13.16 44.91 2.84
CA VAL A 511 12.42 43.65 2.83
C VAL A 511 12.30 43.06 4.23
N THR A 512 13.40 42.99 4.98
CA THR A 512 13.48 42.28 6.27
C THR A 512 12.96 43.10 7.45
N GLY A 513 13.00 44.44 7.35
CA GLY A 513 12.51 45.37 8.36
C GLY A 513 10.98 45.48 8.43
N ASP A 514 10.47 46.71 8.42
CA ASP A 514 9.04 46.99 8.59
C ASP A 514 8.15 46.30 7.54
N LYS A 515 7.33 45.36 8.01
CA LYS A 515 6.33 44.61 7.26
C LYS A 515 5.33 45.52 6.55
N ARG A 516 4.85 46.59 7.21
CA ARG A 516 3.85 47.49 6.64
C ARG A 516 4.40 48.23 5.44
N ARG A 517 5.65 48.69 5.52
CA ARG A 517 6.33 49.35 4.40
C ARG A 517 6.47 48.42 3.19
N LEU A 518 6.86 47.16 3.39
CA LEU A 518 6.97 46.23 2.26
C LEU A 518 5.63 45.99 1.58
N ILE A 519 4.55 45.81 2.37
CA ILE A 519 3.19 45.66 1.84
C ILE A 519 2.79 46.93 1.05
N ASP A 520 3.03 48.11 1.62
CA ASP A 520 2.68 49.39 1.01
C ASP A 520 3.38 49.60 -0.34
N VAL A 521 4.69 49.32 -0.39
CA VAL A 521 5.50 49.42 -1.61
C VAL A 521 5.02 48.45 -2.69
N ILE A 522 4.62 47.22 -2.35
CA ILE A 522 4.09 46.27 -3.33
C ILE A 522 2.75 46.75 -3.88
N ILE A 523 1.86 47.27 -3.02
CA ILE A 523 0.50 47.64 -3.41
C ILE A 523 0.48 48.94 -4.20
N ASN A 524 1.22 49.96 -3.74
CA ASN A 524 1.14 51.33 -4.27
C ASN A 524 2.34 51.71 -5.14
N GLY A 525 3.31 50.80 -5.30
CA GLY A 525 4.57 51.13 -5.92
C GLY A 525 5.40 52.06 -5.05
N LEU A 526 6.44 52.64 -5.65
CA LEU A 526 7.32 53.56 -4.95
C LEU A 526 7.91 54.55 -5.93
N ASP A 527 7.85 55.83 -5.60
CA ASP A 527 8.46 56.92 -6.36
C ASP A 527 9.28 57.81 -5.43
N GLY A 528 10.38 58.37 -5.95
CA GLY A 528 11.36 59.12 -5.18
C GLY A 528 12.56 58.30 -4.71
N SER A 529 13.52 59.01 -4.10
CA SER A 529 14.83 58.43 -3.81
C SER A 529 14.82 57.62 -2.52
N ILE A 530 15.40 56.42 -2.59
CA ILE A 530 15.62 55.52 -1.46
C ILE A 530 17.08 55.11 -1.36
N THR A 531 17.47 54.65 -0.18
CA THR A 531 18.78 54.02 0.05
C THR A 531 18.55 52.57 0.46
N VAL A 532 19.21 51.64 -0.25
CA VAL A 532 19.21 50.20 0.07
C VAL A 532 20.66 49.75 0.12
N ARG A 533 21.10 49.15 1.23
CA ARG A 533 22.50 48.71 1.42
C ARG A 533 23.54 49.79 1.09
N ASP A 534 23.31 51.00 1.60
CA ASP A 534 24.16 52.19 1.41
C ASP A 534 24.27 52.73 -0.03
N GLU A 535 23.47 52.21 -0.97
CA GLU A 535 23.39 52.71 -2.35
C GLU A 535 22.05 53.42 -2.60
N GLN A 536 22.09 54.52 -3.35
CA GLN A 536 20.91 55.34 -3.65
C GLN A 536 20.24 54.91 -4.95
N TYR A 537 18.92 54.72 -4.92
CA TYR A 537 18.07 54.40 -6.07
C TYR A 537 16.95 55.43 -6.19
N ASN A 538 16.51 55.71 -7.43
CA ASN A 538 15.43 56.68 -7.70
C ASN A 538 14.61 56.29 -8.94
N THR A 539 14.52 55.00 -9.23
CA THR A 539 13.70 54.50 -10.33
C THR A 539 12.31 54.16 -9.80
N PRO A 540 11.23 54.65 -10.44
CA PRO A 540 9.88 54.34 -10.01
C PRO A 540 9.59 52.83 -10.06
N MET A 541 9.04 52.29 -8.97
CA MET A 541 8.49 50.93 -8.91
C MET A 541 6.99 50.98 -9.21
N PRO A 542 6.50 50.21 -10.21
CA PRO A 542 5.07 50.12 -10.50
C PRO A 542 4.26 49.58 -9.32
N GLU A 543 3.00 50.02 -9.23
CA GLU A 543 2.05 49.48 -8.25
C GLU A 543 1.52 48.10 -8.68
N HIS A 544 1.28 47.23 -7.70
CA HIS A 544 0.65 45.91 -7.90
C HIS A 544 -0.67 45.78 -7.13
N SER A 545 -1.41 46.88 -7.02
CA SER A 545 -2.72 46.97 -6.35
C SER A 545 -3.75 45.96 -6.87
N PHE A 546 -3.57 45.44 -8.09
CA PHE A 546 -4.40 44.42 -8.73
C PHE A 546 -4.24 43.01 -8.17
N LEU A 547 -3.17 42.72 -7.41
CA LEU A 547 -3.01 41.44 -6.72
C LEU A 547 -3.99 41.36 -5.54
N SER A 548 -4.52 40.17 -5.22
CA SER A 548 -5.33 39.96 -4.02
C SER A 548 -4.48 40.08 -2.74
N ASP A 549 -5.13 40.22 -1.57
CA ASP A 549 -4.42 40.29 -0.29
C ASP A 549 -3.55 39.05 -0.03
N GLU A 550 -4.09 37.88 -0.40
CA GLU A 550 -3.39 36.61 -0.36
C GLU A 550 -2.20 36.56 -1.32
N GLN A 551 -2.36 37.06 -2.56
CA GLN A 551 -1.26 37.13 -3.53
C GLN A 551 -0.13 38.06 -3.09
N VAL A 552 -0.46 39.20 -2.48
CA VAL A 552 0.53 40.12 -1.90
C VAL A 552 1.24 39.49 -0.71
N ALA A 553 0.50 38.82 0.19
CA ALA A 553 1.09 38.09 1.32
C ALA A 553 2.06 37.00 0.85
N HIS A 554 1.71 36.26 -0.20
CA HIS A 554 2.54 35.21 -0.77
C HIS A 554 3.84 35.75 -1.38
N VAL A 555 3.78 36.79 -2.23
CA VAL A 555 5.00 37.35 -2.84
C VAL A 555 5.88 38.07 -1.81
N ALA A 556 5.28 38.76 -0.85
CA ALA A 556 6.03 39.43 0.21
C ALA A 556 6.73 38.42 1.15
N THR A 557 6.06 37.31 1.47
CA THR A 557 6.66 36.20 2.23
C THR A 557 7.80 35.55 1.46
N TYR A 558 7.61 35.27 0.17
CA TYR A 558 8.65 34.70 -0.68
C TYR A 558 9.91 35.56 -0.67
N VAL A 559 9.79 36.87 -0.90
CA VAL A 559 10.93 37.78 -0.92
C VAL A 559 11.59 37.91 0.46
N ARG A 560 10.84 37.82 1.57
CA ARG A 560 11.36 37.89 2.96
C ARG A 560 12.12 36.64 3.41
N GLN A 561 11.89 35.49 2.79
CA GLN A 561 12.49 34.21 3.19
C GLN A 561 13.50 33.66 2.17
N ASN A 562 13.65 34.33 1.04
CA ASN A 562 14.58 33.95 -0.02
C ASN A 562 15.64 35.03 -0.24
N PHE A 563 16.58 34.78 -1.17
CA PHE A 563 17.63 35.73 -1.54
C PHE A 563 18.58 36.12 -0.38
N GLY A 564 18.79 35.19 0.55
CA GLY A 564 19.60 35.41 1.75
C GLY A 564 18.91 36.26 2.82
N ASN A 565 17.61 36.50 2.70
CA ASN A 565 16.78 37.08 3.76
C ASN A 565 16.32 35.99 4.74
N ASP A 566 16.28 36.33 6.03
CA ASP A 566 15.70 35.50 7.08
C ASP A 566 14.77 36.36 7.92
N ALA A 567 13.51 36.43 7.49
CA ALA A 567 12.50 37.25 8.14
C ALA A 567 11.13 36.58 8.14
N SER A 568 10.33 36.89 9.17
CA SER A 568 9.02 36.27 9.39
C SER A 568 8.06 36.46 8.21
N ALA A 569 7.22 35.46 7.94
CA ALA A 569 6.17 35.51 6.92
C ALA A 569 5.12 36.62 7.16
N LEU A 570 4.31 36.88 6.14
CA LEU A 570 3.22 37.85 6.09
C LEU A 570 1.89 37.15 5.79
N SER A 571 0.83 37.50 6.50
CA SER A 571 -0.51 36.97 6.29
C SER A 571 -1.39 37.88 5.40
N ALA A 572 -2.41 37.30 4.77
CA ALA A 572 -3.40 38.08 4.01
C ALA A 572 -4.14 39.10 4.90
N GLU A 573 -4.33 38.79 6.18
CA GLU A 573 -4.95 39.71 7.15
C GLU A 573 -4.07 40.94 7.44
N GLU A 574 -2.74 40.75 7.54
CA GLU A 574 -1.78 41.86 7.67
C GLU A 574 -1.86 42.78 6.44
N VAL A 575 -1.99 42.21 5.23
CA VAL A 575 -2.15 42.96 3.98
C VAL A 575 -3.48 43.73 3.94
N ALA A 576 -4.59 43.07 4.28
CA ALA A 576 -5.92 43.68 4.31
C ALA A 576 -5.97 44.87 5.26
N LYS A 577 -5.32 44.77 6.43
CA LYS A 577 -5.20 45.89 7.39
C LYS A 577 -4.50 47.10 6.78
N VAL A 578 -3.45 46.89 5.98
CA VAL A 578 -2.73 47.98 5.30
C VAL A 578 -3.61 48.60 4.21
N ARG A 579 -4.29 47.81 3.37
CA ARG A 579 -5.22 48.33 2.35
C ARG A 579 -6.36 49.14 2.95
N ASN A 580 -6.98 48.63 4.01
CA ASN A 580 -8.12 49.27 4.65
C ASN A 580 -7.73 50.56 5.38
N ALA A 581 -6.52 50.62 5.94
CA ALA A 581 -5.99 51.84 6.55
C ALA A 581 -5.77 52.97 5.52
N GLN A 582 -5.66 52.66 4.23
CA GLN A 582 -5.43 53.64 3.16
C GLN A 582 -6.72 54.14 2.51
N GLY A 583 -7.77 53.31 2.45
CA GLY A 583 -9.10 53.69 1.96
C GLY A 583 -9.82 54.77 2.80
N SER A 584 -9.31 55.09 3.98
CA SER A 584 -9.82 56.16 4.86
C SER A 584 -9.12 57.52 4.67
N THR A 585 -8.24 57.65 3.66
CA THR A 585 -7.39 58.86 3.46
C THR A 585 -7.37 59.38 2.02
N LYS A 586 -8.31 58.96 1.15
CA LYS A 586 -8.51 59.53 -0.19
C LYS A 586 -9.81 60.33 -0.26
#